data_AF-A0AAV4H892-F1
#
_entry.id   AF-A0AAV4H892-F1
#
_cell.length_a   1.000
_cell.length_b   1.000
_cell.length_c   1.000
_cell.angle_alpha   90.00
_cell.angle_beta   90.00
_cell.angle_gamma   90.00
#
_symmetry.space_group_name_H-M   'P 1'
#
loop_
_entity.id
_entity.type
_entity.pdbx_description
1 polymer ?
#
loop_
_entity_poly.entity_id
_entity_poly.type
_entity_poly.pdbx_seq_one_letter_code
_entity_poly.pdbx_strand_id
1 'polypeptide(L)'
;MATPSGIRPPHPLNLKKSPIEGWKLFKQSWENYVVITDILKKDNKYQKAMFLHCIGPDDLKVYNTFNLAEDETTKLQDIIAKFENFIIGETNETYERCKFQSEKPIA
;
A
#
# COMPACT_ATOMS: atom_id res chain seq x y z
N MET A 1 -22.96 10.59 13.57
CA MET A 1 -22.53 11.37 12.39
C MET A 1 -22.78 10.50 11.18
N ALA A 2 -23.66 10.93 10.28
CA ALA A 2 -23.95 10.20 9.04
C ALA A 2 -22.74 10.33 8.12
N THR A 3 -22.13 9.21 7.75
CA THR A 3 -21.13 9.17 6.67
C THR A 3 -21.78 9.70 5.39
N PRO A 4 -21.11 10.51 4.55
CA PRO A 4 -21.66 10.93 3.27
C PRO A 4 -21.97 9.68 2.44
N SER A 5 -23.25 9.38 2.27
CA SER A 5 -23.72 8.23 1.51
C SER A 5 -23.32 8.41 0.04
N GLY A 6 -22.40 7.57 -0.46
CA GLY A 6 -21.98 7.56 -1.87
C GLY A 6 -20.49 7.71 -2.13
N ILE A 7 -19.64 7.78 -1.10
CA ILE A 7 -18.19 7.82 -1.29
C ILE A 7 -17.71 6.43 -1.72
N ARG A 8 -17.15 6.37 -2.93
CA ARG A 8 -16.54 5.14 -3.43
C ARG A 8 -15.20 4.93 -2.73
N PRO A 9 -14.87 3.70 -2.32
CA PRO A 9 -13.55 3.40 -1.80
C PRO A 9 -12.48 3.70 -2.87
N PRO A 10 -11.22 3.97 -2.46
CA PRO A 10 -10.11 4.15 -3.37
C PRO A 10 -10.04 3.01 -4.39
N HIS A 11 -9.59 3.33 -5.60
CA HIS A 11 -9.34 2.30 -6.60
C HIS A 11 -8.29 1.31 -6.04
N PRO A 12 -8.43 -0.01 -6.29
CA PRO A 12 -7.45 -0.98 -5.84
C PRO A 12 -6.03 -0.59 -6.26
N LEU A 13 -5.08 -0.88 -5.39
CA LEU A 13 -3.67 -0.66 -5.70
C LEU A 13 -3.31 -1.49 -6.96
N ASN A 14 -2.47 -0.91 -7.81
CA ASN A 14 -2.04 -1.56 -9.04
C ASN A 14 -0.53 -1.49 -9.18
N LEU A 15 0.14 -2.49 -8.62
CA LEU A 15 1.61 -2.61 -8.67
C LEU A 15 2.13 -3.16 -10.01
N LYS A 16 1.27 -3.64 -10.93
CA LYS A 16 1.72 -4.40 -12.11
C LYS A 16 2.40 -3.55 -13.19
N LYS A 17 2.07 -2.26 -13.30
CA LYS A 17 2.51 -1.40 -14.42
C LYS A 17 3.50 -0.32 -14.00
N SER A 18 3.28 0.30 -12.83
CA SER A 18 4.15 1.31 -12.24
C SER A 18 4.01 1.23 -10.72
N PRO A 19 4.80 0.40 -10.02
CA PRO A 19 4.66 0.15 -8.59
C PRO A 19 4.72 1.43 -7.75
N ILE A 20 5.72 2.30 -8.00
CA ILE A 20 5.93 3.53 -7.25
C ILE A 20 4.80 4.55 -7.50
N GLU A 21 4.42 4.78 -8.75
CA GLU A 21 3.37 5.76 -9.06
C GLU A 21 2.00 5.25 -8.62
N GLY A 22 1.73 3.95 -8.80
CA GLY A 22 0.52 3.29 -8.31
C GLY A 22 0.39 3.41 -6.80
N TRP A 23 1.48 3.21 -6.06
CA TRP A 23 1.52 3.41 -4.61
C TRP A 23 1.27 4.87 -4.21
N LYS A 24 1.92 5.83 -4.86
CA LYS A 24 1.72 7.27 -4.57
C LYS A 24 0.27 7.69 -4.79
N LEU A 25 -0.34 7.28 -5.90
CA LEU A 25 -1.75 7.58 -6.23
C LEU A 25 -2.71 6.93 -5.24
N PHE A 26 -2.46 5.67 -4.88
CA PHE A 26 -3.25 4.95 -3.88
C PHE A 26 -3.15 5.61 -2.51
N LYS A 27 -1.94 5.92 -2.03
CA LYS A 27 -1.70 6.56 -0.73
C LYS A 27 -2.42 7.90 -0.63
N GLN A 28 -2.33 8.74 -1.65
CA GLN A 28 -3.06 10.01 -1.70
C GLN A 28 -4.59 9.80 -1.68
N SER A 29 -5.09 8.83 -2.45
CA SER A 29 -6.52 8.51 -2.48
C SER A 29 -7.02 7.96 -1.14
N TRP A 30 -6.21 7.15 -0.47
CA TRP A 30 -6.48 6.63 0.87
C TRP A 30 -6.51 7.73 1.92
N GLU A 31 -5.54 8.64 1.93
CA GLU A 31 -5.50 9.79 2.86
C GLU A 31 -6.76 10.67 2.70
N ASN A 32 -7.15 10.98 1.47
CA ASN A 32 -8.40 11.69 1.19
C ASN A 32 -9.61 10.91 1.71
N TYR A 33 -9.68 9.60 1.43
CA TYR A 33 -10.78 8.75 1.88
C TYR A 33 -10.89 8.73 3.40
N VAL A 34 -9.77 8.62 4.12
CA VAL A 34 -9.71 8.63 5.58
C VAL A 34 -10.27 9.92 6.15
N VAL A 35 -9.94 11.07 5.56
CA VAL A 35 -10.47 12.38 5.99
C VAL A 35 -11.97 12.46 5.76
N ILE A 36 -12.47 12.07 4.59
CA ILE A 36 -13.89 12.26 4.26
C ILE A 36 -14.79 11.27 5.03
N THR A 37 -14.30 10.06 5.27
CA THR A 37 -15.06 9.01 5.99
C THR A 37 -14.82 8.99 7.49
N ASP A 38 -13.91 9.83 7.98
CA ASP A 38 -13.59 9.99 9.41
C ASP A 38 -13.18 8.66 10.06
N ILE A 39 -12.48 7.81 9.30
CA ILE A 39 -12.05 6.46 9.70
C ILE A 39 -11.13 6.52 10.93
N LEU A 40 -10.40 7.62 11.13
CA LEU A 40 -9.50 7.80 12.28
C LEU A 40 -10.22 7.76 13.63
N LYS A 41 -11.54 7.99 13.68
CA LYS A 41 -12.35 7.88 14.91
C LYS A 41 -12.74 6.43 15.24
N LYS A 42 -12.49 5.48 14.35
CA LYS A 42 -12.78 4.05 14.54
C LYS A 42 -11.62 3.34 15.22
N ASP A 43 -11.90 2.16 15.77
CA ASP A 43 -10.87 1.32 16.38
C ASP A 43 -9.80 0.89 15.35
N ASN A 44 -8.59 0.61 15.83
CA ASN A 44 -7.46 0.22 14.99
C ASN A 44 -7.79 -1.02 14.12
N LYS A 45 -8.56 -1.98 14.64
CA LYS A 45 -8.94 -3.18 13.89
C LYS A 45 -9.81 -2.83 12.68
N TYR A 46 -10.79 -1.93 12.84
CA TYR A 46 -11.61 -1.42 11.74
C TYR A 46 -10.77 -0.65 10.72
N GLN A 47 -9.88 0.23 11.16
CA GLN A 47 -9.00 0.99 10.27
C GLN A 47 -8.14 0.07 9.40
N LYS A 48 -7.53 -0.96 10.02
CA LYS A 48 -6.76 -2.00 9.33
C LYS A 48 -7.60 -2.78 8.32
N ALA A 49 -8.76 -3.28 8.76
CA ALA A 49 -9.65 -4.05 7.88
C ALA A 49 -10.10 -3.23 6.67
N MET A 50 -10.43 -1.94 6.87
CA MET A 50 -10.84 -1.05 5.79
C MET A 50 -9.68 -0.79 4.80
N PHE A 51 -8.46 -0.58 5.29
CA PHE A 51 -7.29 -0.41 4.44
C PHE A 51 -7.03 -1.66 3.58
N LEU A 52 -7.03 -2.83 4.21
CA LEU A 52 -6.84 -4.12 3.54
C LEU A 52 -7.97 -4.46 2.56
N HIS A 53 -9.18 -3.97 2.81
CA HIS A 53 -10.27 -4.07 1.86
C HIS A 53 -10.05 -3.18 0.63
N CYS A 54 -9.52 -1.96 0.83
CA CYS A 54 -9.30 -1.00 -0.25
C CYS A 54 -8.09 -1.33 -1.13
N ILE A 55 -7.04 -1.94 -0.57
CA ILE A 55 -5.84 -2.29 -1.34
C ILE A 55 -6.12 -3.36 -2.41
N GLY A 56 -7.03 -4.30 -2.11
CA GLY A 56 -7.49 -5.32 -3.05
C GLY A 56 -6.79 -6.68 -2.93
N PRO A 57 -7.31 -7.72 -3.60
CA PRO A 57 -6.90 -9.11 -3.42
C PRO A 57 -5.52 -9.44 -3.97
N ASP A 58 -5.05 -8.73 -5.00
CA ASP A 58 -3.72 -8.94 -5.56
C ASP A 58 -2.63 -8.50 -4.56
N ASP A 59 -2.81 -7.34 -3.94
CA ASP A 59 -1.86 -6.76 -2.99
C ASP A 59 -2.04 -7.27 -1.55
N LEU A 60 -3.19 -7.89 -1.23
CA LEU A 60 -3.33 -8.70 -0.01
C LEU A 60 -2.31 -9.83 0.06
N LYS A 61 -1.87 -10.38 -1.08
CA LYS A 61 -0.79 -11.38 -1.11
C LYS A 61 0.52 -10.81 -0.59
N VAL A 62 0.83 -9.55 -0.94
CA VAL A 62 2.01 -8.83 -0.44
C VAL A 62 1.88 -8.57 1.06
N TYR A 63 0.69 -8.17 1.52
CA TYR A 63 0.45 -8.05 2.97
C TYR A 63 0.75 -9.36 3.72
N ASN A 64 0.31 -10.49 3.16
CA ASN A 64 0.54 -11.81 3.75
C ASN A 64 2.02 -12.22 3.77
N THR A 65 2.90 -11.65 2.93
CA THR A 65 4.35 -11.92 2.98
C THR A 65 5.06 -11.15 4.07
N PHE A 66 4.49 -10.04 4.55
CA PHE A 66 5.12 -9.20 5.59
C PHE A 66 5.22 -9.86 6.96
N ASN A 67 4.62 -11.06 7.11
CA ASN A 67 4.57 -11.85 8.34
C ASN A 67 4.34 -10.95 9.56
N LEU A 68 3.46 -9.96 9.41
CA LEU A 68 3.05 -9.10 10.48
C LEU A 68 2.30 -10.00 11.44
N ALA A 69 2.87 -10.22 12.63
CA ALA A 69 2.13 -10.86 13.70
C ALA A 69 0.78 -10.15 13.78
N GLU A 70 -0.30 -10.93 13.89
CA GLU A 70 -1.67 -10.46 14.02
C GLU A 70 -1.89 -9.76 15.38
N ASP A 71 -0.84 -9.10 15.89
CA ASP A 71 -0.80 -8.38 17.11
C ASP A 71 -1.67 -7.14 17.01
N GLU A 72 -2.54 -6.98 18.00
CA GLU A 72 -3.38 -5.81 18.20
C GLU A 72 -2.57 -4.51 18.28
N THR A 73 -1.26 -4.60 18.57
CA THR A 73 -0.34 -3.47 18.67
C THR A 73 0.07 -2.89 17.31
N THR A 74 -0.01 -3.67 16.22
CA THR A 74 0.32 -3.19 14.88
C THR A 74 -0.66 -2.09 14.48
N LYS A 75 -0.13 -0.88 14.21
CA LYS A 75 -0.92 0.26 13.78
C LYS A 75 -1.03 0.27 12.26
N LEU A 76 -2.11 0.88 11.75
CA LEU A 76 -2.27 1.13 10.31
C LEU A 76 -1.03 1.80 9.69
N GLN A 77 -0.41 2.73 10.41
CA GLN A 77 0.79 3.43 9.93
C GLN A 77 1.97 2.48 9.68
N ASP A 78 2.15 1.44 10.52
CA ASP A 78 3.23 0.47 10.35
C ASP A 78 3.01 -0.38 9.09
N ILE A 79 1.76 -0.72 8.81
CA ILE A 79 1.36 -1.45 7.59
C ILE A 79 1.67 -0.59 6.35
N ILE A 80 1.27 0.67 6.35
CA ILE A 80 1.54 1.61 5.25
C ILE A 80 3.06 1.76 5.03
N ALA A 81 3.83 1.90 6.11
CA ALA A 81 5.29 2.02 6.03
C ALA A 81 5.94 0.75 5.48
N LYS A 82 5.47 -0.45 5.85
CA LYS A 82 5.96 -1.71 5.27
C LYS A 82 5.68 -1.81 3.78
N PHE A 83 4.48 -1.43 3.33
CA PHE A 83 4.17 -1.38 1.91
C PHE A 83 5.07 -0.39 1.16
N GLU A 84 5.29 0.79 1.72
CA GLU A 84 6.16 1.81 1.13
C GLU A 84 7.61 1.30 1.01
N ASN A 85 8.14 0.66 2.05
CA ASN A 85 9.47 0.06 2.03
C ASN A 85 9.57 -1.11 1.04
N PHE A 86 8.54 -1.95 0.93
CA PHE A 86 8.51 -3.04 -0.03
C PHE A 86 8.55 -2.52 -1.47
N ILE A 87 7.67 -1.57 -1.79
CA ILE A 87 7.51 -1.05 -3.15
C ILE A 87 8.73 -0.20 -3.56
N ILE A 88 9.25 0.63 -2.67
CA ILE A 88 10.44 1.45 -2.94
C ILE A 88 11.71 0.58 -2.91
N GLY A 89 11.81 -0.36 -1.98
CA GLY A 89 12.95 -1.27 -1.82
C GLY A 89 13.13 -2.22 -2.99
N GLU A 90 12.06 -2.91 -3.45
CA GLU A 90 12.10 -3.76 -4.65
C GLU A 90 12.50 -2.97 -5.90
N THR A 91 12.03 -1.73 -6.01
CA THR A 91 12.39 -0.89 -7.17
C THR A 91 13.85 -0.50 -7.15
N ASN A 92 14.42 -0.23 -5.97
CA ASN A 92 15.83 0.10 -5.84
C ASN A 92 16.73 -1.11 -6.18
N GLU A 93 16.38 -2.31 -5.71
CA GLU A 93 17.11 -3.55 -6.08
C GLU A 93 16.99 -3.88 -7.58
N THR A 94 15.79 -3.72 -8.15
CA THR A 94 15.56 -3.95 -9.59
C THR A 94 16.33 -2.95 -10.45
N TYR A 95 16.35 -1.67 -10.04
CA TYR A 95 17.08 -0.62 -10.73
C TYR A 95 18.59 -0.89 -10.76
N GLU A 96 19.20 -1.22 -9.61
CA GLU A 96 20.62 -1.57 -9.53
C GLU A 96 20.96 -2.81 -10.37
N ARG A 97 20.08 -3.82 -10.38
CA ARG A 97 20.30 -5.05 -11.17
C ARG A 97 20.18 -4.81 -12.67
N CYS A 98 19.22 -4.01 -13.13
CA CYS A 98 19.08 -3.65 -14.53
C CYS A 98 20.29 -2.84 -15.02
N LYS A 99 20.77 -1.89 -14.20
CA LYS A 99 21.95 -1.07 -14.53
C LYS A 99 23.22 -1.92 -14.66
N PHE A 100 23.43 -2.88 -13.76
CA PHE A 100 24.57 -3.81 -13.83
C PHE A 100 24.53 -4.73 -15.05
N GLN A 101 23.33 -5.13 -15.52
CA GLN A 101 23.19 -5.98 -16.70
C GLN A 101 23.41 -5.22 -18.02
N SER A 102 23.17 -3.91 -18.05
CA SER A 102 23.46 -3.04 -19.20
C SER A 102 24.93 -2.61 -19.34
N GLU A 103 25.76 -2.84 -18.32
CA GLU A 103 27.17 -2.43 -18.31
C GLU A 103 28.16 -3.58 -18.62
N LYS A 104 27.69 -4.74 -19.11
CA LYS A 104 28.60 -5.72 -19.72
C LYS A 104 28.92 -5.31 -21.16
N PRO A 105 30.15 -4.83 -21.46
CA PRO A 105 30.56 -4.61 -22.83
C PRO A 105 30.52 -5.94 -23.58
N ILE A 106 29.84 -5.94 -24.72
CA ILE A 106 30.02 -6.95 -25.75
C ILE A 106 31.43 -6.72 -26.30
N ALA A 107 32.32 -7.67 -26.05
CA ALA A 107 33.65 -7.91 -26.64
C ALA A 107 34.45 -6.70 -27.15
#